data_AF-A0A4Q4W6C7-F1
#
_entry.id   AF-A0A4Q4W6C7-F1
#
_cell.length_a   1.000
_cell.length_b   1.000
_cell.length_c   1.000
_cell.angle_alpha   90.00
_cell.angle_beta   90.00
_cell.angle_gamma   90.00
#
_symmetry.space_group_name_H-M   'P 1'
#
loop_
_entity.id
_entity.type
_entity.pdbx_description
1 polymer ?
#
loop_
_entity_poly.entity_id
_entity_poly.type
_entity_poly.pdbx_seq_one_letter_code
_entity_poly.pdbx_strand_id
1 'polypeptide(L)'
;MKTDASVSAKFMAISGSASIRHSIAQSFNSSMQYSMFSFSHAMAHVGFDGWDSDINSDVLKQRLASIGSFCPSNPDPVIVAAYANLFGNLGSHIITGLNFGARFQLHIRCENSDSSVNQSFHANLSFAFKGLVTGGRIDEAVARTDQYRSFSNKMQQTCSCIGGDATLATAIISGATGDDDVYQKFQEWVKTRQQHPSIISIQTVTLWDVMSTSPDPEVSRRSRDVENAYLWIVSHPRRHRTKCRLTINSDWGEIGLLTPSAFILSDPDSPVQHPNVSISSTKIHWGGKPDGYGHQHLAIDFIIENDGSPVDIELARGTDGDRSQWFYRCEVNPDAWTIGL
;
A
#
# COMPACT_ATOMS: atom_id res chain seq x y z
N MET A 1 15.43 -3.28 -6.53
CA MET A 1 16.06 -2.87 -5.26
C MET A 1 16.00 -4.07 -4.31
N LYS A 2 17.12 -4.57 -3.75
CA LYS A 2 17.04 -5.37 -2.51
C LYS A 2 16.72 -4.38 -1.40
N THR A 3 15.68 -4.64 -0.63
CA THR A 3 15.03 -3.68 0.28
C THR A 3 15.99 -3.15 1.33
N ASP A 4 16.42 -1.90 1.15
CA ASP A 4 17.14 -1.12 2.17
C ASP A 4 16.11 -0.52 3.15
N ALA A 5 16.44 -0.47 4.43
CA ALA A 5 15.64 0.13 5.50
C ALA A 5 15.28 1.61 5.22
N SER A 6 16.10 2.33 4.46
CA SER A 6 15.83 3.72 4.04
C SER A 6 14.62 3.86 3.12
N VAL A 7 14.29 2.81 2.36
CA VAL A 7 13.16 2.72 1.42
C VAL A 7 11.85 2.57 2.18
N SER A 8 11.88 1.79 3.26
CA SER A 8 10.73 1.52 4.11
C SER A 8 10.17 2.79 4.76
N ALA A 9 11.05 3.64 5.31
CA ALA A 9 10.65 4.92 5.92
C ALA A 9 10.08 5.92 4.88
N LYS A 10 10.56 5.86 3.63
CA LYS A 10 10.04 6.70 2.55
C LYS A 10 8.70 6.22 2.02
N PHE A 11 8.40 4.92 2.06
CA PHE A 11 7.18 4.35 1.52
C PHE A 11 5.92 4.88 2.22
N MET A 12 5.91 4.87 3.56
CA MET A 12 4.72 5.21 4.35
C MET A 12 4.69 6.63 4.90
N ALA A 13 5.74 7.43 4.67
CA ALA A 13 5.92 8.72 5.34
C ALA A 13 5.90 8.62 6.88
N ILE A 14 6.32 7.46 7.42
CA ILE A 14 6.43 7.21 8.85
C ILE A 14 7.91 7.14 9.20
N SER A 15 8.30 7.90 10.21
CA SER A 15 9.60 7.78 10.86
C SER A 15 9.43 7.26 12.28
N GLY A 16 10.33 6.38 12.71
CA GLY A 16 10.31 5.81 14.06
C GLY A 16 11.32 4.68 14.23
N SER A 17 11.04 3.80 15.19
CA SER A 17 11.97 2.78 15.69
C SER A 17 12.22 1.61 14.71
N ALA A 18 13.04 0.65 15.13
CA ALA A 18 13.35 -0.56 14.36
C ALA A 18 12.13 -1.46 14.08
N SER A 19 11.10 -1.45 14.92
CA SER A 19 9.91 -2.30 14.75
C SER A 19 9.05 -1.90 13.55
N ILE A 20 8.99 -0.61 13.23
CA ILE A 20 8.35 -0.10 12.01
C ILE A 20 9.07 -0.64 10.78
N ARG A 21 10.41 -0.61 10.80
CA ARG A 21 11.22 -1.17 9.72
C ARG A 21 10.97 -2.66 9.55
N HIS A 22 10.85 -3.40 10.65
CA HIS A 22 10.53 -4.82 10.61
C HIS A 22 9.16 -5.09 9.96
N SER A 23 8.10 -4.38 10.39
CA SER A 23 6.76 -4.53 9.82
C SER A 23 6.71 -4.16 8.34
N ILE A 24 7.32 -3.04 7.96
CA ILE A 24 7.34 -2.59 6.56
C ILE A 24 8.16 -3.56 5.68
N ALA A 25 9.26 -4.12 6.20
CA ALA A 25 10.05 -5.11 5.45
C ALA A 25 9.22 -6.35 5.09
N GLN A 26 8.28 -6.77 5.94
CA GLN A 26 7.36 -7.88 5.64
C GLN A 26 6.37 -7.54 4.51
N SER A 27 6.11 -6.25 4.25
CA SER A 27 5.23 -5.82 3.17
C SER A 27 5.89 -5.90 1.79
N PHE A 28 7.22 -6.01 1.71
CA PHE A 28 7.95 -6.16 0.45
C PHE A 28 8.18 -7.63 0.12
N ASN A 29 7.68 -8.05 -1.05
CA ASN A 29 7.85 -9.40 -1.55
C ASN A 29 9.07 -9.47 -2.49
N SER A 30 9.90 -10.50 -2.31
CA SER A 30 11.07 -10.77 -3.17
C SER A 30 10.71 -11.15 -4.60
N SER A 31 9.46 -11.56 -4.87
CA SER A 31 8.92 -11.81 -6.23
C SER A 31 8.52 -10.53 -6.98
N MET A 32 8.77 -9.36 -6.39
CA MET A 32 8.42 -8.06 -6.96
C MET A 32 9.66 -7.21 -7.22
N GLN A 33 9.51 -6.26 -8.14
CA GLN A 33 10.36 -5.10 -8.31
C GLN A 33 9.60 -3.86 -7.92
N TYR A 34 10.31 -2.91 -7.31
CA TYR A 34 9.74 -1.70 -6.76
C TYR A 34 10.44 -0.46 -7.33
N SER A 35 9.66 0.58 -7.60
CA SER A 35 10.14 1.93 -7.86
C SER A 35 9.42 2.89 -6.93
N MET A 36 10.17 3.85 -6.39
CA MET A 36 9.64 4.89 -5.52
C MET A 36 10.16 6.22 -6.00
N PHE A 37 9.22 7.08 -6.40
CA PHE A 37 9.50 8.48 -6.62
C PHE A 37 8.84 9.29 -5.51
N SER A 38 9.59 10.20 -4.90
CA SER A 38 9.07 11.04 -3.84
C SER A 38 9.68 12.43 -3.91
N PHE A 39 8.80 13.42 -3.77
CA PHE A 39 9.15 14.80 -3.51
C PHE A 39 8.54 15.21 -2.18
N SER A 40 9.28 15.95 -1.37
CA SER A 40 8.80 16.43 -0.08
C SER A 40 9.39 17.81 0.21
N HIS A 41 8.54 18.73 0.64
CA HIS A 41 8.94 20.04 1.13
C HIS A 41 8.33 20.25 2.51
N ALA A 42 9.15 20.13 3.55
CA ALA A 42 8.73 20.41 4.91
C ALA A 42 8.74 21.92 5.17
N MET A 43 7.70 22.40 5.83
CA MET A 43 7.52 23.81 6.21
C MET A 43 7.56 23.99 7.72
N ALA A 44 6.94 23.08 8.46
CA ALA A 44 6.88 23.14 9.91
C ALA A 44 6.97 21.74 10.50
N HIS A 45 7.45 21.68 11.73
CA HIS A 45 7.47 20.49 12.56
C HIS A 45 6.75 20.81 13.87
N VAL A 46 5.83 19.93 14.27
CA VAL A 46 5.15 20.01 15.56
C VAL A 46 5.40 18.69 16.26
N GLY A 47 5.92 18.75 17.48
CA GLY A 47 6.21 17.58 18.31
C GLY A 47 5.68 17.78 19.72
N PHE A 48 5.49 16.67 20.42
CA PHE A 48 5.29 16.68 21.87
C PHE A 48 6.65 16.63 22.55
N ASP A 49 6.92 17.59 23.43
CA ASP A 49 8.01 17.47 24.39
C ASP A 49 7.55 16.64 25.59
N GLY A 50 8.44 15.85 26.18
CA GLY A 50 8.15 15.09 27.41
C GLY A 50 7.08 14.00 27.28
N TRP A 51 6.84 13.48 26.05
CA TRP A 51 5.83 12.44 25.77
C TRP A 51 6.00 11.16 26.60
N ASP A 52 7.19 10.92 27.14
CA ASP A 52 7.54 9.82 28.02
C ASP A 52 6.98 9.97 29.45
N SER A 53 6.69 11.20 29.88
CA SER A 53 6.25 11.50 31.25
C SER A 53 4.73 11.67 31.42
N ASP A 54 4.00 11.99 30.35
CA ASP A 54 2.56 12.30 30.37
C ASP A 54 1.66 11.13 29.92
N ILE A 55 2.17 9.89 29.99
CA ILE A 55 1.40 8.72 29.58
C ILE A 55 0.22 8.48 30.52
N ASN A 56 -0.97 8.23 29.95
CA ASN A 56 -2.14 7.82 30.73
C ASN A 56 -2.00 6.35 31.18
N SER A 57 -1.27 6.15 32.27
CA SER A 57 -0.99 4.82 32.84
C SER A 57 -2.25 4.07 33.25
N ASP A 58 -3.33 4.76 33.62
CA ASP A 58 -4.56 4.11 34.10
C ASP A 58 -5.28 3.36 32.98
N VAL A 59 -5.35 3.94 31.78
CA VAL A 59 -5.91 3.27 30.60
C VAL A 59 -5.08 2.03 30.27
N LEU A 60 -3.75 2.11 30.32
CA LEU A 60 -2.88 0.97 30.02
C LEU A 60 -3.01 -0.13 31.07
N LYS A 61 -3.04 0.21 32.36
CA LYS A 61 -3.28 -0.77 33.43
C LYS A 61 -4.60 -1.49 33.23
N GLN A 62 -5.69 -0.76 32.99
CA GLN A 62 -7.01 -1.36 32.80
C GLN A 62 -7.01 -2.36 31.62
N ARG A 63 -6.35 -2.01 30.51
CA ARG A 63 -6.29 -2.87 29.32
C ARG A 63 -5.35 -4.06 29.51
N LEU A 64 -4.26 -3.90 30.26
CA LEU A 64 -3.27 -4.96 30.51
C LEU A 64 -3.67 -5.89 31.65
N ALA A 65 -4.55 -5.47 32.55
CA ALA A 65 -5.00 -6.26 33.71
C ALA A 65 -5.65 -7.59 33.30
N SER A 66 -6.35 -7.61 32.16
CA SER A 66 -7.01 -8.82 31.64
C SER A 66 -6.13 -9.65 30.70
N ILE A 67 -4.90 -9.22 30.43
CA ILE A 67 -4.00 -9.89 29.47
C ILE A 67 -2.89 -10.57 30.26
N GLY A 68 -2.69 -11.88 30.04
CA GLY A 68 -1.57 -12.62 30.63
C GLY A 68 -0.21 -12.16 30.09
N SER A 69 0.88 -12.60 30.72
CA SER A 69 2.24 -12.35 30.20
C SER A 69 2.50 -13.12 28.90
N PHE A 70 3.36 -12.57 28.04
CA PHE A 70 3.63 -13.14 26.73
C PHE A 70 4.91 -14.00 26.75
N CYS A 71 4.82 -15.23 26.26
CA CYS A 71 5.96 -16.15 26.12
C CYS A 71 6.25 -16.43 24.63
N PRO A 72 7.31 -15.87 24.04
CA PRO A 72 7.60 -16.05 22.60
C PRO A 72 7.88 -17.49 22.18
N SER A 73 8.45 -18.30 23.08
CA SER A 73 8.81 -19.69 22.80
C SER A 73 7.62 -20.65 22.83
N ASN A 74 6.53 -20.27 23.51
CA ASN A 74 5.31 -21.05 23.57
C ASN A 74 4.09 -20.12 23.69
N PRO A 75 3.71 -19.45 22.59
CA PRO A 75 2.67 -18.44 22.60
C PRO A 75 1.28 -19.08 22.74
N ASP A 76 0.57 -18.79 23.82
CA ASP A 76 -0.83 -19.18 23.98
C ASP A 76 -1.70 -18.42 22.96
N PRO A 77 -2.47 -19.11 22.10
CA PRO A 77 -3.34 -18.47 21.10
C PRO A 77 -4.34 -17.45 21.67
N VAL A 78 -4.83 -17.67 22.90
CA VAL A 78 -5.76 -16.75 23.57
C VAL A 78 -5.03 -15.47 23.97
N ILE A 79 -3.81 -15.59 24.49
CA ILE A 79 -2.97 -14.45 24.86
C ILE A 79 -2.54 -13.67 23.60
N VAL A 80 -2.16 -14.38 22.52
CA VAL A 80 -1.84 -13.76 21.23
C VAL A 80 -3.02 -12.94 20.72
N ALA A 81 -4.23 -13.50 20.73
CA ALA A 81 -5.44 -12.79 20.30
C ALA A 81 -5.75 -11.58 21.19
N ALA A 82 -5.52 -11.67 22.49
CA ALA A 82 -5.69 -10.55 23.42
C ALA A 82 -4.71 -9.39 23.13
N TYR A 83 -3.45 -9.68 22.84
CA TYR A 83 -2.47 -8.67 22.41
C TYR A 83 -2.78 -8.10 21.02
N ALA A 84 -3.20 -8.93 20.07
CA ALA A 84 -3.66 -8.44 18.77
C ALA A 84 -4.82 -7.44 18.91
N ASN A 85 -5.78 -7.74 19.81
CA ASN A 85 -6.88 -6.84 20.13
C ASN A 85 -6.41 -5.56 20.86
N LEU A 86 -5.42 -5.65 21.73
CA LEU A 86 -4.79 -4.47 22.34
C LEU A 86 -4.24 -3.52 21.26
N PHE A 87 -3.48 -4.05 20.30
CA PHE A 87 -2.94 -3.26 19.20
C PHE A 87 -4.00 -2.75 18.24
N GLY A 88 -5.07 -3.52 18.00
CA GLY A 88 -6.20 -3.07 17.18
C GLY A 88 -6.95 -1.87 17.80
N ASN A 89 -7.02 -1.79 19.13
CA ASN A 89 -7.74 -0.72 19.83
C ASN A 89 -6.88 0.51 20.14
N LEU A 90 -5.62 0.33 20.54
CA LEU A 90 -4.74 1.44 20.95
C LEU A 90 -3.74 1.85 19.88
N GLY A 91 -3.48 0.98 18.89
CA GLY A 91 -2.30 1.07 18.05
C GLY A 91 -1.06 0.46 18.73
N SER A 92 -0.07 0.11 17.90
CA SER A 92 1.24 -0.36 18.36
C SER A 92 2.27 0.77 18.50
N HIS A 93 1.94 1.95 17.99
CA HIS A 93 2.81 3.12 17.95
C HIS A 93 2.02 4.37 18.34
N ILE A 94 2.70 5.30 18.99
CA ILE A 94 2.15 6.60 19.43
C ILE A 94 2.76 7.68 18.55
N ILE A 95 1.92 8.60 18.04
CA ILE A 95 2.38 9.76 17.27
C ILE A 95 2.98 10.77 18.24
N THR A 96 4.27 11.06 18.08
CA THR A 96 5.01 12.04 18.91
C THR A 96 5.34 13.31 18.15
N GLY A 97 5.16 13.32 16.83
CA GLY A 97 5.34 14.52 16.03
C GLY A 97 4.78 14.39 14.61
N LEU A 98 4.60 15.54 13.99
CA LEU A 98 4.02 15.74 12.67
C LEU A 98 4.91 16.72 11.90
N ASN A 99 5.21 16.40 10.64
CA ASN A 99 5.78 17.36 9.71
C ASN A 99 4.68 17.86 8.78
N PHE A 100 4.61 19.18 8.63
CA PHE A 100 3.67 19.85 7.74
C PHE A 100 4.37 20.38 6.51
N GLY A 101 3.71 20.34 5.36
CA GLY A 101 4.20 20.89 4.11
C GLY A 101 3.49 20.31 2.90
N ALA A 102 4.24 20.05 1.83
CA ALA A 102 3.73 19.42 0.61
C ALA A 102 4.56 18.19 0.25
N ARG A 103 3.90 17.11 -0.17
CA ARG A 103 4.54 15.84 -0.51
C ARG A 103 3.85 15.14 -1.66
N PHE A 104 4.67 14.64 -2.57
CA PHE A 104 4.26 13.74 -3.63
C PHE A 104 4.95 12.40 -3.42
N GLN A 105 4.20 11.32 -3.59
CA GLN A 105 4.68 9.95 -3.57
C GLN A 105 4.05 9.17 -4.69
N LEU A 106 4.89 8.48 -5.43
CA LEU A 106 4.49 7.49 -6.40
C LEU A 106 5.27 6.21 -6.09
N HIS A 107 4.54 5.20 -5.66
CA HIS A 107 5.07 3.86 -5.44
C HIS A 107 4.55 2.93 -6.51
N ILE A 108 5.45 2.16 -7.09
CA ILE A 108 5.16 1.26 -8.18
C ILE A 108 5.73 -0.08 -7.81
N ARG A 109 4.92 -1.13 -7.95
CA ARG A 109 5.33 -2.52 -7.82
C ARG A 109 4.97 -3.29 -9.07
N CYS A 110 5.83 -4.20 -9.48
CA CYS A 110 5.61 -5.07 -10.63
C CYS A 110 6.21 -6.43 -10.32
N GLU A 111 5.57 -7.50 -10.77
CA GLU A 111 6.17 -8.84 -10.70
C GLU A 111 7.51 -8.88 -11.40
N ASN A 112 8.46 -9.61 -10.81
CA ASN A 112 9.81 -9.75 -11.34
C ASN A 112 10.07 -11.10 -12.03
N SER A 113 9.01 -11.84 -12.34
CA SER A 113 9.06 -13.14 -13.03
C SER A 113 9.52 -13.04 -14.49
N ASP A 114 9.38 -11.87 -15.11
CA ASP A 114 9.70 -11.62 -16.53
C ASP A 114 11.03 -10.86 -16.67
N SER A 115 12.05 -11.55 -17.19
CA SER A 115 13.39 -10.98 -17.34
C SER A 115 13.44 -9.79 -18.30
N SER A 116 12.58 -9.76 -19.32
CA SER A 116 12.53 -8.65 -20.29
C SER A 116 11.97 -7.38 -19.65
N VAL A 117 10.90 -7.52 -18.84
CA VAL A 117 10.33 -6.43 -18.04
C VAL A 117 11.36 -5.90 -17.06
N ASN A 118 12.09 -6.80 -16.38
CA ASN A 118 13.11 -6.45 -15.40
C ASN A 118 14.26 -5.63 -16.00
N GLN A 119 14.74 -6.01 -17.20
CA GLN A 119 15.84 -5.33 -17.87
C GLN A 119 15.43 -3.95 -18.40
N SER A 120 14.18 -3.80 -18.83
CA SER A 120 13.63 -2.54 -19.36
C SER A 120 12.82 -1.74 -18.33
N PHE A 121 12.88 -2.10 -17.04
CA PHE A 121 11.99 -1.54 -16.00
C PHE A 121 12.03 -0.01 -15.97
N HIS A 122 13.20 0.59 -16.03
CA HIS A 122 13.33 2.06 -16.05
C HIS A 122 12.68 2.71 -17.27
N ALA A 123 12.84 2.13 -18.46
CA ALA A 123 12.23 2.64 -19.70
C ALA A 123 10.70 2.52 -19.64
N ASN A 124 10.20 1.38 -19.15
CA ASN A 124 8.77 1.14 -18.94
C ASN A 124 8.16 2.16 -17.98
N LEU A 125 8.82 2.44 -16.86
CA LEU A 125 8.42 3.47 -15.89
C LEU A 125 8.42 4.87 -16.52
N SER A 126 9.49 5.20 -17.25
CA SER A 126 9.63 6.50 -17.93
C SER A 126 8.47 6.77 -18.88
N PHE A 127 8.06 5.76 -19.65
CA PHE A 127 6.95 5.88 -20.59
C PHE A 127 5.58 5.88 -19.88
N ALA A 128 5.33 4.92 -18.97
CA ALA A 128 4.04 4.80 -18.28
C ALA A 128 3.65 6.06 -17.49
N PHE A 129 4.64 6.72 -16.90
CA PHE A 129 4.46 7.89 -16.04
C PHE A 129 4.87 9.19 -16.72
N LYS A 130 4.99 9.18 -18.05
CA LYS A 130 5.29 10.37 -18.88
C LYS A 130 6.45 11.21 -18.32
N GLY A 131 7.52 10.53 -17.94
CA GLY A 131 8.73 11.14 -17.42
C GLY A 131 8.67 11.65 -15.98
N LEU A 132 7.54 11.52 -15.27
CA LEU A 132 7.38 11.94 -13.86
C LEU A 132 8.47 11.35 -12.96
N VAL A 133 8.84 10.10 -13.21
CA VAL A 133 9.86 9.35 -12.45
C VAL A 133 11.29 9.50 -13.00
N THR A 134 11.47 10.18 -14.13
CA THR A 134 12.77 10.31 -14.84
C THR A 134 13.13 11.76 -15.19
N GLY A 135 12.44 12.73 -14.60
CA GLY A 135 12.70 14.16 -14.81
C GLY A 135 12.26 14.67 -16.19
N GLY A 136 11.15 14.14 -16.70
CA GLY A 136 10.53 14.54 -17.97
C GLY A 136 11.07 13.83 -19.21
N ARG A 137 11.91 12.80 -19.06
CA ARG A 137 12.43 12.03 -20.19
C ARG A 137 11.42 10.95 -20.57
N ILE A 138 11.11 10.83 -21.86
CA ILE A 138 10.19 9.81 -22.39
C ILE A 138 10.82 9.22 -23.64
N ASP A 139 10.80 7.90 -23.74
CA ASP A 139 11.08 7.18 -24.99
C ASP A 139 9.76 6.60 -25.51
N GLU A 140 9.18 7.24 -26.52
CA GLU A 140 7.90 6.82 -27.11
C GLU A 140 7.98 5.48 -27.84
N ALA A 141 9.17 5.02 -28.23
CA ALA A 141 9.33 3.74 -28.89
C ALA A 141 8.93 2.57 -27.97
N VAL A 142 9.01 2.77 -26.65
CA VAL A 142 8.64 1.78 -25.61
C VAL A 142 7.17 1.38 -25.72
N ALA A 143 6.27 2.29 -26.15
CA ALA A 143 4.82 2.07 -26.22
C ALA A 143 4.43 0.82 -27.01
N ARG A 144 5.19 0.49 -28.06
CA ARG A 144 4.86 -0.57 -29.03
C ARG A 144 5.51 -1.90 -28.71
N THR A 145 6.22 -1.98 -27.60
CA THR A 145 7.05 -3.13 -27.27
C THR A 145 6.28 -4.17 -26.47
N ASP A 146 6.55 -5.45 -26.70
CA ASP A 146 5.86 -6.52 -25.98
C ASP A 146 6.21 -6.51 -24.49
N GLN A 147 7.43 -6.12 -24.12
CA GLN A 147 7.81 -5.96 -22.71
C GLN A 147 7.02 -4.85 -22.01
N TYR A 148 6.68 -3.76 -22.71
CA TYR A 148 5.85 -2.71 -22.11
C TYR A 148 4.42 -3.20 -21.88
N ARG A 149 3.85 -3.95 -22.83
CA ARG A 149 2.54 -4.60 -22.64
C ARG A 149 2.56 -5.52 -21.42
N SER A 150 3.59 -6.39 -21.31
CA SER A 150 3.81 -7.27 -20.16
C SER A 150 3.91 -6.49 -18.84
N PHE A 151 4.69 -5.40 -18.82
CA PHE A 151 4.82 -4.50 -17.68
C PHE A 151 3.46 -3.89 -17.28
N SER A 152 2.69 -3.34 -18.23
CA SER A 152 1.42 -2.68 -17.93
C SER A 152 0.38 -3.62 -17.29
N ASN A 153 0.41 -4.91 -17.68
CA ASN A 153 -0.48 -5.94 -17.17
C ASN A 153 -0.07 -6.49 -15.80
N LYS A 154 1.14 -6.20 -15.32
CA LYS A 154 1.71 -6.72 -14.06
C LYS A 154 2.00 -5.62 -13.03
N MET A 155 2.01 -4.37 -13.47
CA MET A 155 2.33 -3.23 -12.63
C MET A 155 1.10 -2.76 -11.84
N GLN A 156 1.34 -2.45 -10.58
CA GLN A 156 0.41 -1.74 -9.69
C GLN A 156 1.10 -0.50 -9.13
N GLN A 157 0.28 0.53 -8.84
CA GLN A 157 0.76 1.81 -8.36
C GLN A 157 -0.04 2.32 -7.18
N THR A 158 0.59 3.09 -6.32
CA THR A 158 -0.10 4.00 -5.42
C THR A 158 0.48 5.40 -5.59
N CYS A 159 -0.41 6.37 -5.79
CA CYS A 159 -0.06 7.76 -6.01
C CYS A 159 -0.72 8.63 -4.94
N SER A 160 0.07 9.49 -4.30
CA SER A 160 -0.40 10.44 -3.30
C SER A 160 0.25 11.79 -3.55
N CYS A 161 -0.57 12.83 -3.53
CA CYS A 161 -0.15 14.22 -3.68
C CYS A 161 -0.91 15.05 -2.64
N ILE A 162 -0.19 15.58 -1.66
CA ILE A 162 -0.76 16.24 -0.48
C ILE A 162 -0.08 17.58 -0.22
N GLY A 163 -0.87 18.56 0.21
CA GLY A 163 -0.45 19.97 0.28
C GLY A 163 -0.30 20.62 -1.09
N GLY A 164 -0.01 21.93 -1.12
CA GLY A 164 0.00 22.70 -2.36
C GLY A 164 -1.40 22.91 -2.95
N ASP A 165 -1.48 23.16 -4.25
CA ASP A 165 -2.75 23.32 -4.96
C ASP A 165 -3.49 21.98 -5.10
N ALA A 166 -4.72 21.91 -4.56
CA ALA A 166 -5.51 20.69 -4.53
C ALA A 166 -6.01 20.23 -5.91
N THR A 167 -6.22 21.17 -6.85
CA THR A 167 -6.67 20.87 -8.21
C THR A 167 -5.56 20.18 -8.99
N LEU A 168 -4.34 20.74 -8.93
CA LEU A 168 -3.16 20.13 -9.51
C LEU A 168 -2.82 18.79 -8.86
N ALA A 169 -2.90 18.70 -7.53
CA ALA A 169 -2.67 17.45 -6.80
C ALA A 169 -3.63 16.35 -7.28
N THR A 170 -4.93 16.66 -7.39
CA THR A 170 -5.95 15.71 -7.89
C THR A 170 -5.65 15.30 -9.33
N ALA A 171 -5.32 16.26 -10.20
CA ALA A 171 -5.01 15.99 -11.60
C ALA A 171 -3.77 15.09 -11.75
N ILE A 172 -2.75 15.26 -10.90
CA ILE A 172 -1.56 14.39 -10.89
C ILE A 172 -1.94 12.97 -10.45
N ILE A 173 -2.76 12.83 -9.41
CA ILE A 173 -3.18 11.51 -8.90
C ILE A 173 -4.00 10.77 -9.97
N SER A 174 -5.01 11.42 -10.56
CA SER A 174 -5.88 10.79 -11.58
C SER A 174 -5.19 10.58 -12.92
N GLY A 175 -4.19 11.42 -13.25
CA GLY A 175 -3.45 11.39 -14.50
C GLY A 175 -2.11 10.66 -14.43
N ALA A 176 -1.74 10.09 -13.27
CA ALA A 176 -0.43 9.48 -13.01
C ALA A 176 0.00 8.51 -14.12
N THR A 177 -0.97 7.79 -14.68
CA THR A 177 -0.84 6.97 -15.88
C THR A 177 -1.85 7.41 -16.92
N GLY A 178 -1.37 7.93 -18.06
CA GLY A 178 -2.20 8.20 -19.24
C GLY A 178 -2.45 9.68 -19.56
N ASP A 179 -2.06 10.61 -18.70
CA ASP A 179 -2.09 12.04 -19.00
C ASP A 179 -0.71 12.51 -19.49
N ASP A 180 -0.64 12.94 -20.75
CA ASP A 180 0.61 13.37 -21.40
C ASP A 180 1.27 14.57 -20.69
N ASP A 181 0.49 15.37 -19.94
CA ASP A 181 0.98 16.59 -19.29
C ASP A 181 1.23 16.40 -17.77
N VAL A 182 1.15 15.17 -17.24
CA VAL A 182 1.26 14.91 -15.79
C VAL A 182 2.56 15.44 -15.18
N TYR A 183 3.68 15.37 -15.92
CA TYR A 183 4.95 15.92 -15.45
C TYR A 183 4.93 17.45 -15.36
N GLN A 184 4.32 18.14 -16.32
CA GLN A 184 4.17 19.58 -16.27
C GLN A 184 3.28 19.99 -15.09
N LYS A 185 2.15 19.30 -14.88
CA LYS A 185 1.26 19.51 -13.72
C LYS A 185 2.00 19.31 -12.41
N PHE A 186 2.86 18.30 -12.32
CA PHE A 186 3.76 18.10 -11.18
C PHE A 186 4.70 19.29 -10.97
N GLN A 187 5.35 19.79 -12.03
CA GLN A 187 6.25 20.95 -11.92
C GLN A 187 5.51 22.22 -11.48
N GLU A 188 4.27 22.42 -11.94
CA GLU A 188 3.41 23.52 -11.52
C GLU A 188 3.00 23.36 -10.05
N TRP A 189 2.58 22.16 -9.64
CA TRP A 189 2.24 21.87 -8.25
C TRP A 189 3.44 22.11 -7.31
N VAL A 190 4.67 21.74 -7.71
CA VAL A 190 5.89 22.01 -6.94
C VAL A 190 6.08 23.52 -6.70
N LYS A 191 5.64 24.40 -7.59
CA LYS A 191 5.69 25.86 -7.36
C LYS A 191 4.70 26.31 -6.28
N THR A 192 3.60 25.57 -6.11
CA THR A 192 2.57 25.83 -5.08
C THR A 192 2.88 25.18 -3.74
N ARG A 193 4.00 24.47 -3.57
CA ARG A 193 4.35 23.67 -2.37
C ARG A 193 4.31 24.39 -1.01
N GLN A 194 4.27 25.72 -0.99
CA GLN A 194 4.16 26.54 0.22
C GLN A 194 2.71 26.90 0.58
N GLN A 195 1.76 26.64 -0.34
CA GLN A 195 0.33 26.85 -0.15
C GLN A 195 -0.28 25.61 0.50
N HIS A 196 -1.32 25.83 1.31
CA HIS A 196 -2.12 24.77 1.94
C HIS A 196 -1.29 23.60 2.51
N PRO A 197 -0.37 23.84 3.47
CA PRO A 197 0.43 22.76 4.05
C PRO A 197 -0.46 21.71 4.71
N SER A 198 -0.12 20.44 4.51
CA SER A 198 -0.78 19.28 5.13
C SER A 198 0.23 18.42 5.87
N ILE A 199 -0.23 17.42 6.63
CA ILE A 199 0.65 16.47 7.31
C ILE A 199 1.34 15.59 6.26
N ILE A 200 2.65 15.75 6.09
CA ILE A 200 3.44 15.06 5.07
C ILE A 200 4.26 13.89 5.61
N SER A 201 4.45 13.82 6.92
CA SER A 201 4.99 12.65 7.60
C SER A 201 4.68 12.68 9.08
N ILE A 202 4.66 11.51 9.69
CA ILE A 202 4.45 11.33 11.12
C ILE A 202 5.71 10.75 11.77
N GLN A 203 6.01 11.24 12.96
CA GLN A 203 7.00 10.67 13.86
C GLN A 203 6.28 9.85 14.91
N THR A 204 6.80 8.66 15.15
CA THR A 204 6.18 7.72 16.06
C THR A 204 7.20 7.04 16.94
N VAL A 205 6.76 6.69 18.15
CA VAL A 205 7.48 5.81 19.08
C VAL A 205 6.63 4.58 19.34
N THR A 206 7.26 3.48 19.75
CA THR A 206 6.50 2.25 20.01
C THR A 206 5.80 2.35 21.35
N LEU A 207 4.66 1.68 21.48
CA LEU A 207 3.91 1.66 22.74
C LEU A 207 4.78 1.14 23.90
N TRP A 208 5.57 0.10 23.68
CA TRP A 208 6.41 -0.49 24.72
C TRP A 208 7.59 0.39 25.11
N ASP A 209 8.14 1.20 24.20
CA ASP A 209 9.16 2.19 24.57
C ASP A 209 8.58 3.20 25.56
N VAL A 210 7.38 3.74 25.30
CA VAL A 210 6.72 4.67 26.24
C VAL A 210 6.33 3.97 27.55
N MET A 211 5.88 2.72 27.48
CA MET A 211 5.60 1.96 28.70
C MET A 211 6.86 1.78 29.56
N SER A 212 8.01 1.50 28.94
CA SER A 212 9.26 1.26 29.66
C SER A 212 9.71 2.47 30.47
N THR A 213 9.40 3.68 30.01
CA THR A 213 9.72 4.95 30.70
C THR A 213 8.65 5.40 31.69
N SER A 214 7.51 4.70 31.78
CA SER A 214 6.41 5.06 32.67
C SER A 214 6.86 5.05 34.14
N PRO A 215 6.48 6.06 34.95
CA PRO A 215 6.73 6.04 36.39
C PRO A 215 5.90 4.98 37.13
N ASP A 216 4.89 4.39 36.47
CA ASP A 216 4.09 3.31 37.02
C ASP A 216 4.81 1.95 36.84
N PRO A 217 5.26 1.29 37.93
CA PRO A 217 6.03 0.05 37.84
C PRO A 217 5.27 -1.11 37.19
N GLU A 218 3.93 -1.12 37.30
CA GLU A 218 3.11 -2.17 36.69
C GLU A 218 3.14 -2.05 35.17
N VAL A 219 2.99 -0.83 34.66
CA VAL A 219 3.05 -0.54 33.21
C VAL A 219 4.45 -0.82 32.67
N SER A 220 5.49 -0.30 33.34
CA SER A 220 6.88 -0.47 32.89
C SER A 220 7.29 -1.93 32.82
N ARG A 221 6.90 -2.76 33.81
CA ARG A 221 7.21 -4.20 33.82
C ARG A 221 6.56 -4.96 32.65
N ARG A 222 5.41 -4.51 32.15
CA ARG A 222 4.69 -5.14 31.03
C ARG A 222 5.20 -4.73 29.65
N SER A 223 6.07 -3.72 29.56
CA SER A 223 6.62 -3.23 28.27
C SER A 223 7.21 -4.36 27.42
N ARG A 224 8.00 -5.25 28.04
CA ARG A 224 8.64 -6.36 27.32
C ARG A 224 7.65 -7.40 26.81
N ASP A 225 6.57 -7.66 27.55
CA ASP A 225 5.51 -8.56 27.10
C ASP A 225 4.84 -7.99 25.83
N VAL A 226 4.56 -6.68 25.82
CA VAL A 226 3.95 -5.97 24.69
C VAL A 226 4.88 -5.98 23.47
N GLU A 227 6.17 -5.67 23.64
CA GLU A 227 7.16 -5.72 22.57
C GLU A 227 7.25 -7.13 21.96
N ASN A 228 7.42 -8.14 22.81
CA ASN A 228 7.54 -9.53 22.40
C ASN A 228 6.29 -9.99 21.64
N ALA A 229 5.10 -9.64 22.13
CA ALA A 229 3.84 -9.96 21.48
C ALA A 229 3.74 -9.31 20.09
N TYR A 230 4.10 -8.03 19.97
CA TYR A 230 4.10 -7.33 18.69
C TYR A 230 5.04 -8.01 17.68
N LEU A 231 6.29 -8.25 18.07
CA LEU A 231 7.29 -8.86 17.19
C LEU A 231 6.86 -10.26 16.76
N TRP A 232 6.27 -11.04 17.66
CA TRP A 232 5.75 -12.36 17.33
C TRP A 232 4.58 -12.28 16.35
N ILE A 233 3.59 -11.42 16.60
CA ILE A 233 2.40 -11.27 15.73
C ILE A 233 2.81 -10.84 14.32
N VAL A 234 3.70 -9.84 14.20
CA VAL A 234 4.16 -9.34 12.89
C VAL A 234 5.01 -10.37 12.13
N SER A 235 5.73 -11.25 12.84
CA SER A 235 6.52 -12.32 12.21
C SER A 235 5.70 -13.58 11.89
N HIS A 236 4.48 -13.70 12.40
CA HIS A 236 3.59 -14.84 12.19
C HIS A 236 2.23 -14.38 11.63
N PRO A 237 2.21 -13.73 10.45
CA PRO A 237 0.96 -13.30 9.83
C PRO A 237 0.05 -14.49 9.59
N ARG A 238 -1.23 -14.33 9.91
CA ARG A 238 -2.25 -15.32 9.55
C ARG A 238 -2.47 -15.20 8.05
N ARG A 239 -2.27 -16.30 7.31
CA ARG A 239 -2.61 -16.31 5.88
C ARG A 239 -4.12 -16.45 5.73
N HIS A 240 -4.72 -15.49 5.05
CA HIS A 240 -6.12 -15.51 4.67
C HIS A 240 -6.22 -15.75 3.17
N ARG A 241 -7.16 -16.61 2.77
CA ARG A 241 -7.47 -16.89 1.37
C ARG A 241 -8.96 -16.68 1.16
N THR A 242 -9.28 -15.71 0.33
CA THR A 242 -10.66 -15.30 0.06
C THR A 242 -11.00 -15.63 -1.38
N LYS A 243 -12.05 -16.43 -1.60
CA LYS A 243 -12.58 -16.68 -2.94
C LYS A 243 -13.35 -15.46 -3.43
N CYS A 244 -13.02 -15.00 -4.63
CA CYS A 244 -13.57 -13.81 -5.25
C CYS A 244 -14.04 -14.13 -6.67
N ARG A 245 -15.13 -13.48 -7.09
CA ARG A 245 -15.60 -13.44 -8.48
C ARG A 245 -15.59 -12.02 -8.98
N LEU A 246 -14.87 -11.76 -10.07
CA LEU A 246 -14.96 -10.52 -10.84
C LEU A 246 -15.96 -10.73 -11.98
N THR A 247 -17.02 -9.92 -12.01
CA THR A 247 -17.99 -9.90 -13.10
C THR A 247 -17.83 -8.60 -13.87
N ILE A 248 -17.57 -8.67 -15.17
CA ILE A 248 -17.35 -7.51 -16.02
C ILE A 248 -18.45 -7.47 -17.09
N ASN A 249 -19.13 -6.32 -17.17
CA ASN A 249 -20.12 -6.02 -18.22
C ASN A 249 -19.66 -4.82 -19.06
N SER A 250 -18.55 -4.98 -19.78
CA SER A 250 -17.93 -3.88 -20.55
C SER A 250 -17.19 -4.42 -21.76
N ASP A 251 -16.50 -3.57 -22.51
CA ASP A 251 -15.55 -3.94 -23.57
C ASP A 251 -14.16 -4.31 -23.01
N TRP A 252 -13.82 -3.76 -21.83
CA TRP A 252 -12.66 -4.15 -21.02
C TRP A 252 -12.89 -3.89 -19.54
N GLY A 253 -12.14 -4.58 -18.69
CA GLY A 253 -12.16 -4.39 -17.24
C GLY A 253 -10.88 -4.85 -16.57
N GLU A 254 -10.59 -4.26 -15.41
CA GLU A 254 -9.39 -4.47 -14.64
C GLU A 254 -9.67 -4.38 -13.14
N ILE A 255 -9.03 -5.27 -12.39
CA ILE A 255 -8.89 -5.16 -10.93
C ILE A 255 -7.41 -5.22 -10.57
N GLY A 256 -7.00 -4.30 -9.70
CA GLY A 256 -5.67 -4.20 -9.13
C GLY A 256 -5.67 -4.36 -7.62
N LEU A 257 -4.64 -5.00 -7.06
CA LEU A 257 -4.40 -4.96 -5.62
C LEU A 257 -3.44 -3.80 -5.30
N LEU A 258 -3.83 -2.92 -4.39
CA LEU A 258 -3.00 -1.80 -3.93
C LEU A 258 -2.19 -2.18 -2.68
N THR A 259 -2.69 -3.11 -1.86
CA THR A 259 -2.00 -3.60 -0.65
C THR A 259 -0.78 -4.47 -1.00
N PRO A 260 0.45 -4.12 -0.58
CA PRO A 260 1.67 -4.85 -0.93
C PRO A 260 1.72 -6.31 -0.47
N SER A 261 1.08 -6.63 0.67
CA SER A 261 1.01 -7.98 1.25
C SER A 261 -0.12 -8.84 0.70
N ALA A 262 -0.90 -8.35 -0.27
CA ALA A 262 -1.97 -9.08 -0.92
C ALA A 262 -1.58 -9.51 -2.35
N PHE A 263 -2.02 -10.74 -2.71
CA PHE A 263 -1.71 -11.39 -3.98
C PHE A 263 -2.96 -12.03 -4.61
N ILE A 264 -3.04 -11.98 -5.93
CA ILE A 264 -4.03 -12.71 -6.73
C ILE A 264 -3.47 -14.08 -7.09
N LEU A 265 -4.27 -15.11 -6.89
CA LEU A 265 -4.01 -16.48 -7.33
C LEU A 265 -5.17 -16.93 -8.23
N SER A 266 -4.87 -17.70 -9.27
CA SER A 266 -5.92 -18.37 -10.04
C SER A 266 -6.70 -19.35 -9.16
N ASP A 267 -8.03 -19.42 -9.33
CA ASP A 267 -8.82 -20.47 -8.67
C ASP A 267 -8.53 -21.82 -9.35
N PRO A 268 -7.96 -22.82 -8.65
CA PRO A 268 -7.71 -24.14 -9.23
C PRO A 268 -8.99 -24.88 -9.60
N ASP A 269 -10.13 -24.56 -8.97
CA ASP A 269 -11.41 -25.21 -9.21
C ASP A 269 -12.16 -24.61 -10.42
N SER A 270 -11.80 -23.39 -10.81
CA SER A 270 -12.40 -22.68 -11.95
C SER A 270 -11.34 -21.89 -12.72
N PRO A 271 -10.40 -22.58 -13.39
CA PRO A 271 -9.31 -21.92 -14.10
C PRO A 271 -9.85 -21.09 -15.28
N VAL A 272 -9.38 -19.85 -15.39
CA VAL A 272 -9.77 -18.97 -16.49
C VAL A 272 -9.17 -19.47 -17.80
N GLN A 273 -10.02 -19.73 -18.80
CA GLN A 273 -9.62 -20.20 -20.13
C GLN A 273 -9.81 -19.14 -21.24
N HIS A 274 -10.05 -17.88 -20.87
CA HIS A 274 -10.33 -16.84 -21.84
C HIS A 274 -9.03 -16.21 -22.40
N PRO A 275 -8.81 -16.16 -23.72
CA PRO A 275 -7.52 -15.79 -24.33
C PRO A 275 -7.11 -14.33 -24.13
N ASN A 276 -8.08 -13.46 -23.80
CA ASN A 276 -7.84 -12.03 -23.54
C ASN A 276 -7.82 -11.68 -22.05
N VAL A 277 -7.77 -12.68 -21.17
CA VAL A 277 -7.60 -12.45 -19.74
C VAL A 277 -6.12 -12.63 -19.39
N SER A 278 -5.56 -11.62 -18.75
CA SER A 278 -4.24 -11.69 -18.13
C SER A 278 -4.42 -11.68 -16.61
N ILE A 279 -3.84 -12.67 -15.94
CA ILE A 279 -3.81 -12.75 -14.47
C ILE A 279 -2.35 -12.70 -14.05
N SER A 280 -2.03 -11.74 -13.20
CA SER A 280 -0.80 -11.65 -12.44
C SER A 280 -1.15 -11.64 -10.96
N SER A 281 -0.16 -11.80 -10.08
CA SER A 281 -0.34 -11.71 -8.63
C SER A 281 -0.74 -10.32 -8.13
N THR A 282 -0.70 -9.29 -8.97
CA THR A 282 -1.08 -7.92 -8.58
C THR A 282 -2.32 -7.41 -9.31
N LYS A 283 -2.71 -8.04 -10.42
CA LYS A 283 -3.71 -7.50 -11.34
C LYS A 283 -4.38 -8.59 -12.17
N ILE A 284 -5.69 -8.45 -12.38
CA ILE A 284 -6.43 -9.14 -13.45
C ILE A 284 -6.85 -8.10 -14.47
N HIS A 285 -6.53 -8.33 -15.73
CA HIS A 285 -6.91 -7.49 -16.85
C HIS A 285 -7.65 -8.31 -17.90
N TRP A 286 -8.74 -7.76 -18.43
CA TRP A 286 -9.47 -8.31 -19.56
C TRP A 286 -9.76 -7.21 -20.59
N GLY A 287 -9.43 -7.47 -21.86
CA GLY A 287 -9.68 -6.55 -22.98
C GLY A 287 -8.44 -6.27 -23.82
N GLY A 288 -8.47 -5.20 -24.62
CA GLY A 288 -7.26 -4.69 -25.30
C GLY A 288 -7.13 -4.93 -26.81
N LYS A 289 -8.23 -5.10 -27.56
CA LYS A 289 -8.18 -4.92 -29.03
C LYS A 289 -8.67 -3.52 -29.43
N PRO A 290 -7.98 -2.82 -30.37
CA PRO A 290 -8.42 -1.54 -30.91
C PRO A 290 -9.84 -1.54 -31.50
N ASP A 291 -10.32 -2.73 -31.91
CA ASP A 291 -11.59 -2.88 -32.64
C ASP A 291 -12.75 -3.35 -31.73
N GLY A 292 -12.54 -3.45 -30.42
CA GLY A 292 -13.56 -3.83 -29.44
C GLY A 292 -13.98 -5.30 -29.52
N TYR A 293 -14.25 -5.93 -28.37
CA TYR A 293 -14.89 -7.25 -28.33
C TYR A 293 -16.42 -7.17 -28.31
N GLY A 294 -16.97 -5.95 -28.45
CA GLY A 294 -18.34 -5.65 -28.08
C GLY A 294 -18.56 -5.78 -26.58
N HIS A 295 -19.72 -5.35 -26.09
CA HIS A 295 -20.11 -5.60 -24.71
C HIS A 295 -20.22 -7.11 -24.48
N GLN A 296 -19.42 -7.61 -23.54
CA GLN A 296 -19.49 -9.01 -23.14
C GLN A 296 -19.65 -9.10 -21.63
N HIS A 297 -20.37 -10.14 -21.22
CA HIS A 297 -20.44 -10.56 -19.84
C HIS A 297 -19.34 -11.58 -19.59
N LEU A 298 -18.38 -11.26 -18.72
CA LEU A 298 -17.31 -12.17 -18.33
C LEU A 298 -17.29 -12.33 -16.81
N ALA A 299 -17.21 -13.57 -16.34
CA ALA A 299 -16.98 -13.90 -14.94
C ALA A 299 -15.59 -14.56 -14.78
N ILE A 300 -14.80 -14.04 -13.85
CA ILE A 300 -13.46 -14.55 -13.52
C ILE A 300 -13.44 -14.89 -12.03
N ASP A 301 -13.21 -16.16 -11.73
CA ASP A 301 -13.01 -16.64 -10.35
C ASP A 301 -11.52 -16.65 -10.01
N PHE A 302 -11.19 -16.12 -8.84
CA PHE A 302 -9.82 -16.00 -8.35
C PHE A 302 -9.78 -16.02 -6.81
N ILE A 303 -8.58 -16.10 -6.27
CA ILE A 303 -8.33 -16.08 -4.83
C ILE A 303 -7.46 -14.88 -4.50
N ILE A 304 -7.86 -14.09 -3.51
CA ILE A 304 -6.97 -13.11 -2.88
C ILE A 304 -6.33 -13.79 -1.67
N GLU A 305 -5.00 -13.83 -1.64
CA GLU A 305 -4.21 -14.25 -0.49
C GLU A 305 -3.53 -13.05 0.17
N ASN A 306 -3.68 -12.89 1.49
CA ASN A 306 -3.07 -11.81 2.27
C ASN A 306 -2.69 -12.25 3.70
N ASP A 307 -2.05 -11.36 4.44
CA ASP A 307 -1.57 -11.55 5.82
C ASP A 307 -2.59 -11.22 6.92
N GLY A 308 -3.85 -11.00 6.55
CA GLY A 308 -4.94 -10.58 7.45
C GLY A 308 -5.11 -9.07 7.56
N SER A 309 -4.24 -8.27 6.93
CA SER A 309 -4.47 -6.83 6.79
C SER A 309 -5.60 -6.52 5.78
N PRO A 310 -6.29 -5.37 5.91
CA PRO A 310 -7.24 -4.92 4.90
C PRO A 310 -6.61 -4.85 3.50
N VAL A 311 -7.39 -5.25 2.48
CA VAL A 311 -6.93 -5.27 1.09
C VAL A 311 -7.59 -4.14 0.32
N ASP A 312 -6.80 -3.14 -0.05
CA ASP A 312 -7.23 -2.07 -0.93
C ASP A 312 -7.17 -2.55 -2.40
N ILE A 313 -8.22 -2.26 -3.16
CA ILE A 313 -8.34 -2.64 -4.57
C ILE A 313 -8.60 -1.42 -5.46
N GLU A 314 -8.09 -1.47 -6.68
CA GLU A 314 -8.41 -0.53 -7.75
C GLU A 314 -9.28 -1.24 -8.78
N LEU A 315 -10.30 -0.55 -9.29
CA LEU A 315 -11.18 -1.06 -10.32
C LEU A 315 -11.20 -0.08 -11.49
N ALA A 316 -10.99 -0.59 -12.70
CA ALA A 316 -11.09 0.18 -13.93
C ALA A 316 -11.86 -0.61 -14.98
N ARG A 317 -12.59 0.10 -15.85
CA ARG A 317 -13.35 -0.50 -16.94
C ARG A 317 -13.48 0.47 -18.09
N GLY A 318 -13.81 -0.06 -19.26
CA GLY A 318 -14.15 0.76 -20.40
C GLY A 318 -15.51 1.43 -20.28
N THR A 319 -15.70 2.41 -21.16
CA THR A 319 -16.79 3.40 -21.09
C THR A 319 -18.05 2.97 -21.84
N ASP A 320 -19.20 3.11 -21.16
CA ASP A 320 -20.44 3.65 -21.73
C ASP A 320 -20.44 5.20 -21.65
N GLY A 321 -19.38 5.84 -22.18
CA GLY A 321 -19.27 7.29 -22.25
C GLY A 321 -18.91 8.10 -21.00
N ASP A 322 -18.52 7.54 -19.84
CA ASP A 322 -18.13 8.38 -18.68
C ASP A 322 -16.81 7.95 -18.00
N ARG A 323 -15.83 8.86 -18.00
CA ARG A 323 -14.43 8.64 -17.57
C ARG A 323 -14.27 8.83 -16.06
N SER A 324 -14.81 7.91 -15.26
CA SER A 324 -14.57 7.91 -13.82
C SER A 324 -13.92 6.58 -13.40
N GLN A 325 -12.60 6.61 -13.13
CA GLN A 325 -11.92 5.60 -12.32
C GLN A 325 -12.46 5.74 -10.89
N TRP A 326 -13.12 4.71 -10.38
CA TRP A 326 -13.63 4.71 -9.01
C TRP A 326 -12.65 3.95 -8.12
N PHE A 327 -12.05 4.66 -7.16
CA PHE A 327 -11.28 4.05 -6.08
C PHE A 327 -12.26 3.48 -5.05
N TYR A 328 -12.44 2.16 -5.02
CA TYR A 328 -13.23 1.50 -3.98
C TYR A 328 -12.29 0.98 -2.89
N ARG A 329 -12.33 1.60 -1.70
CA ARG A 329 -11.75 1.03 -0.49
C ARG A 329 -12.69 -0.06 0.03
N CYS A 330 -12.26 -1.32 -0.02
CA CYS A 330 -13.03 -2.46 0.47
C CYS A 330 -12.35 -3.03 1.71
N GLU A 331 -13.04 -3.06 2.85
CA GLU A 331 -12.56 -3.77 4.03
C GLU A 331 -12.98 -5.25 3.92
N VAL A 332 -12.01 -6.13 3.71
CA VAL A 332 -12.25 -7.56 3.43
C VAL A 332 -12.49 -8.35 4.72
N ASN A 333 -13.63 -9.03 4.79
CA ASN A 333 -14.01 -10.05 5.79
C ASN A 333 -13.99 -11.46 5.13
N PRO A 334 -13.84 -12.57 5.87
CA PRO A 334 -13.43 -13.87 5.32
C PRO A 334 -14.50 -14.74 4.61
N ASP A 335 -15.64 -14.19 4.16
CA ASP A 335 -16.67 -14.96 3.43
C ASP A 335 -16.60 -14.72 1.91
N ALA A 336 -17.15 -15.59 1.05
CA ALA A 336 -17.00 -15.46 -0.42
C ALA A 336 -17.57 -14.15 -1.01
N TRP A 337 -16.89 -13.56 -2.01
CA TRP A 337 -17.24 -12.24 -2.57
C TRP A 337 -17.59 -12.27 -4.07
N THR A 338 -18.53 -11.40 -4.46
CA THR A 338 -18.76 -11.02 -5.87
C THR A 338 -18.50 -9.53 -6.04
N ILE A 339 -17.58 -9.18 -6.95
CA ILE A 339 -17.24 -7.81 -7.34
C ILE A 339 -17.81 -7.59 -8.74
N GLY A 340 -18.73 -6.64 -8.88
CA GLY A 340 -19.35 -6.27 -10.16
C GLY A 340 -18.74 -5.00 -10.73
N LEU A 341 -18.39 -5.04 -12.02
CA LEU A 341 -17.92 -3.91 -12.83
C LEU A 341 -18.84 -3.61 -14.02
#